data_AF-A0A556MG22-F1
#
_entry.id   AF-A0A556MG22-F1
#
_cell.length_a   1.000
_cell.length_b   1.000
_cell.length_c   1.000
_cell.angle_alpha   90.00
_cell.angle_beta   90.00
_cell.angle_gamma   90.00
#
_symmetry.space_group_name_H-M   'P 1'
#
loop_
_entity.id
_entity.type
_entity.pdbx_description
1 polymer ?
#
loop_
_entity_poly.entity_id
_entity_poly.type
_entity_poly.pdbx_seq_one_letter_code
_entity_poly.pdbx_strand_id
1 'polypeptide(L)'
;MATLRITYQTIDYVQIQNGELSIMLFLDDLLKAEIPRNAIIDHLTKYHSPDGGSIEINDFGVTGSSYDAEKKKGQVKISYRIYYFYGCADITKDAGDHETWNFDIDIKNNTLLLYIPEYEQRSTADEF
;
A
#
# COMPACT_ATOMS: atom_id res chain seq x y z
N MET A 1 8.27 -7.41 8.07
CA MET A 1 7.17 -6.65 7.44
C MET A 1 7.17 -5.24 8.01
N ALA A 2 6.98 -4.22 7.18
CA ALA A 2 6.85 -2.83 7.64
C ALA A 2 5.40 -2.56 8.07
N THR A 3 5.21 -1.72 9.07
CA THR A 3 3.86 -1.33 9.54
C THR A 3 3.70 0.18 9.40
N LEU A 4 2.75 0.61 8.58
CA LEU A 4 2.38 2.01 8.42
C LEU A 4 1.14 2.31 9.28
N ARG A 5 1.25 3.30 10.16
CA ARG A 5 0.14 3.74 11.02
C ARG A 5 -0.47 5.02 10.45
N ILE A 6 -1.74 4.96 10.10
CA ILE A 6 -2.46 6.06 9.47
C ILE A 6 -3.63 6.46 10.36
N THR A 7 -3.76 7.75 10.67
CA THR A 7 -4.87 8.23 11.51
C THR A 7 -6.07 8.55 10.62
N TYR A 8 -7.27 8.20 11.07
CA TYR A 8 -8.53 8.47 10.36
C TYR A 8 -9.52 9.20 11.28
N GLN A 9 -10.58 9.81 10.73
CA GLN A 9 -11.60 10.47 11.56
C GLN A 9 -12.59 9.45 12.10
N THR A 10 -12.97 9.57 13.37
CA THR A 10 -13.94 8.63 13.98
C THR A 10 -15.26 8.53 13.19
N ILE A 11 -15.68 9.63 12.55
CA ILE A 11 -16.89 9.65 11.71
C ILE A 11 -16.80 8.71 10.51
N ASP A 12 -15.63 8.58 9.89
CA ASP A 12 -15.43 7.69 8.73
C ASP A 12 -15.70 6.24 9.14
N TYR A 13 -15.21 5.83 10.32
CA TYR A 13 -15.44 4.48 10.82
C TYR A 13 -16.90 4.21 11.15
N VAL A 14 -17.61 5.19 11.71
CA VAL A 14 -19.06 5.07 11.97
C VAL A 14 -19.81 4.87 10.66
N GLN A 15 -19.46 5.62 9.60
CA GLN A 15 -20.08 5.46 8.29
C GLN A 15 -19.79 4.08 7.67
N ILE A 16 -18.60 3.50 7.88
CA ILE A 16 -18.30 2.13 7.45
C ILE A 16 -19.20 1.12 8.18
N GLN A 17 -19.40 1.28 9.49
CA GLN A 17 -20.25 0.39 10.28
C GLN A 17 -21.73 0.48 9.89
N ASN A 18 -22.19 1.66 9.52
CA ASN A 18 -23.57 1.87 9.04
C ASN A 18 -23.78 1.47 7.57
N GLY A 19 -22.70 1.13 6.85
CA GLY A 19 -22.75 0.85 5.42
C GLY A 19 -22.92 2.11 4.54
N GLU A 20 -22.75 3.30 5.11
CA GLU A 20 -22.81 4.59 4.43
C GLU A 20 -21.52 4.89 3.64
N LEU A 21 -20.40 4.35 4.11
CA LEU A 21 -19.09 4.45 3.44
C LEU A 21 -18.56 3.05 3.15
N SER A 22 -18.24 2.78 1.88
CA SER A 22 -17.55 1.54 1.50
C SER A 22 -16.14 1.55 2.06
N ILE A 23 -15.72 0.43 2.66
CA ILE A 23 -14.33 0.25 3.14
C ILE A 23 -13.31 0.47 2.01
N MET A 24 -13.66 0.14 0.76
CA MET A 24 -12.79 0.38 -0.38
C MET A 24 -12.56 1.87 -0.62
N LEU A 25 -13.63 2.68 -0.58
CA LEU A 25 -13.55 4.13 -0.79
C LEU A 25 -12.81 4.80 0.36
N PHE A 26 -13.08 4.35 1.60
CA PHE A 26 -12.34 4.79 2.77
C PHE A 26 -10.83 4.54 2.64
N LEU A 27 -10.44 3.31 2.25
CA LEU A 27 -9.03 2.96 2.07
C LEU A 27 -8.41 3.73 0.91
N ASP A 28 -9.10 3.90 -0.21
CA ASP A 28 -8.57 4.64 -1.37
C ASP A 28 -8.29 6.10 -1.02
N ASP A 29 -9.24 6.77 -0.35
CA ASP A 29 -9.06 8.15 0.11
C ASP A 29 -7.93 8.25 1.13
N LEU A 30 -7.96 7.39 2.15
CA LEU A 30 -6.98 7.39 3.23
C LEU A 30 -5.56 7.14 2.73
N LEU A 31 -5.37 6.21 1.79
CA LEU A 31 -4.04 5.88 1.25
C LEU A 31 -3.55 6.89 0.21
N LYS A 32 -4.45 7.67 -0.42
CA LYS A 32 -4.09 8.74 -1.36
C LYS A 32 -3.80 10.07 -0.69
N ALA A 33 -4.16 10.24 0.58
CA ALA A 33 -3.77 11.41 1.36
C ALA A 33 -2.23 11.58 1.34
N GLU A 34 -1.76 12.83 1.30
CA GLU A 34 -0.35 13.15 1.00
C GLU A 34 0.66 12.40 1.88
N ILE A 35 0.45 12.42 3.21
CA ILE A 35 1.35 11.78 4.18
C ILE A 35 1.43 10.26 3.98
N PRO A 36 0.32 9.49 4.03
CA PRO A 36 0.38 8.04 3.81
C PRO A 36 0.83 7.69 2.39
N ARG A 37 0.41 8.42 1.38
CA ARG A 37 0.84 8.20 -0.01
C ARG A 37 2.36 8.31 -0.14
N ASN A 38 2.97 9.35 0.43
CA ASN A 38 4.41 9.54 0.36
C ASN A 38 5.17 8.44 1.11
N ALA A 39 4.66 7.98 2.26
CA ALA A 39 5.25 6.87 2.99
C ALA A 39 5.16 5.53 2.21
N ILE A 40 4.03 5.30 1.53
CA ILE A 40 3.83 4.13 0.66
C ILE A 40 4.79 4.17 -0.52
N ILE A 41 4.89 5.30 -1.21
CA ILE A 41 5.79 5.46 -2.36
C ILE A 41 7.24 5.28 -1.93
N ASP A 42 7.67 5.87 -0.83
CA ASP A 42 9.03 5.67 -0.29
C ASP A 42 9.32 4.18 -0.01
N HIS A 43 8.35 3.46 0.57
CA HIS A 43 8.49 2.02 0.79
C HIS A 43 8.60 1.24 -0.52
N LEU A 44 7.73 1.51 -1.49
CA LEU A 44 7.75 0.86 -2.80
C LEU A 44 9.05 1.16 -3.56
N THR A 45 9.53 2.39 -3.53
CA THR A 45 10.82 2.77 -4.12
C THR A 45 11.96 1.99 -3.48
N LYS A 46 11.97 1.82 -2.15
CA LYS A 46 12.98 1.00 -1.45
C LYS A 46 12.87 -0.47 -1.78
N TYR A 47 11.65 -0.99 -1.90
CA TYR A 47 11.38 -2.37 -2.25
C TYR A 47 11.93 -2.74 -3.64
N HIS A 48 11.77 -1.84 -4.61
CA HIS A 48 12.25 -2.03 -5.99
C HIS A 48 13.66 -1.47 -6.23
N SER A 49 14.24 -0.71 -5.28
CA SER A 49 15.61 -0.19 -5.37
C SER A 49 16.70 -1.21 -5.73
N PRO A 50 16.68 -2.49 -5.28
CA PRO A 50 17.68 -3.47 -5.68
C PRO A 50 17.65 -3.83 -7.18
N ASP A 51 16.57 -3.53 -7.90
CA ASP A 51 16.47 -3.76 -9.35
C ASP A 51 17.30 -2.74 -10.18
N GLY A 52 17.81 -1.68 -9.55
CA GLY A 52 18.68 -0.66 -10.16
C GLY A 52 17.93 0.47 -10.88
N GLY A 53 18.66 1.54 -11.23
CA GLY A 53 18.08 2.75 -11.83
C GLY A 53 17.35 3.66 -10.82
N SER A 54 16.95 4.85 -11.27
CA SER A 54 16.02 5.69 -10.51
C SER A 54 14.60 5.17 -10.73
N ILE A 55 13.82 5.09 -9.66
CA ILE A 55 12.46 4.51 -9.69
C ILE A 55 11.44 5.59 -9.40
N GLU A 56 10.40 5.65 -10.22
CA GLU A 56 9.22 6.46 -9.96
C GLU A 56 7.98 5.57 -9.89
N ILE A 57 7.18 5.78 -8.84
CA ILE A 57 5.92 5.07 -8.62
C ILE A 57 4.77 5.99 -9.00
N ASN A 58 3.96 5.56 -9.97
CA ASN A 58 2.81 6.28 -10.50
C ASN A 58 1.55 5.42 -10.48
N ASP A 59 0.41 6.00 -10.84
CA ASP A 59 -0.89 5.32 -10.96
C ASP A 59 -1.28 4.48 -9.71
N PHE A 60 -0.86 4.94 -8.52
CA PHE A 60 -1.21 4.29 -7.26
C PHE A 60 -2.72 4.40 -6.98
N GLY A 61 -3.35 3.26 -6.69
CA GLY A 61 -4.75 3.22 -6.29
C GLY A 61 -5.18 1.90 -5.66
N VAL A 62 -6.33 1.92 -5.00
CA VAL A 62 -6.96 0.71 -4.45
C VAL A 62 -7.86 0.07 -5.50
N THR A 63 -7.61 -1.21 -5.81
CA THR A 63 -8.38 -1.99 -6.80
C THR A 63 -9.35 -2.96 -6.15
N GLY A 64 -9.26 -3.16 -4.84
CA GLY A 64 -10.22 -3.96 -4.10
C GLY A 64 -9.92 -4.00 -2.61
N SER A 65 -10.87 -4.50 -1.84
CA SER A 65 -10.71 -4.67 -0.40
C SER A 65 -11.60 -5.79 0.12
N SER A 66 -11.15 -6.46 1.18
CA SER A 66 -11.94 -7.37 2.00
C SER A 66 -11.84 -6.92 3.45
N TYR A 67 -12.94 -6.91 4.19
CA TYR A 67 -12.97 -6.45 5.57
C TYR A 67 -13.90 -7.30 6.43
N ASP A 68 -13.36 -7.78 7.54
CA ASP A 68 -14.07 -8.49 8.58
C ASP A 68 -14.32 -7.50 9.74
N ALA A 69 -15.56 -7.04 9.86
CA ALA A 69 -15.95 -6.03 10.85
C ALA A 69 -15.85 -6.54 12.30
N GLU A 70 -16.04 -7.85 12.52
CA GLU A 70 -15.94 -8.45 13.85
C GLU A 70 -14.50 -8.47 14.34
N LYS A 71 -13.56 -8.86 13.46
CA LYS A 71 -12.12 -8.89 13.74
C LYS A 71 -11.45 -7.54 13.57
N LYS A 72 -12.09 -6.60 12.89
CA LYS A 72 -11.55 -5.28 12.49
C LYS A 72 -10.28 -5.42 11.65
N LYS A 73 -10.22 -6.48 10.86
CA LYS A 73 -9.09 -6.86 10.03
C LYS A 73 -9.54 -6.97 8.59
N GLY A 74 -8.63 -6.73 7.68
CA GLY A 74 -8.93 -6.86 6.27
C GLY A 74 -7.70 -6.95 5.41
N GLN A 75 -7.96 -6.93 4.11
CA GLN A 75 -6.95 -6.88 3.07
C GLN A 75 -7.32 -5.80 2.07
N VAL A 76 -6.32 -5.05 1.61
CA VAL A 76 -6.45 -4.07 0.54
C VAL A 76 -5.63 -4.54 -0.64
N LYS A 77 -6.23 -4.50 -1.83
CA LYS A 77 -5.53 -4.72 -3.09
C LYS A 77 -5.16 -3.37 -3.66
N ILE A 78 -3.89 -3.17 -3.91
CA ILE A 78 -3.37 -1.95 -4.51
C ILE A 78 -2.82 -2.26 -5.90
N SER A 79 -2.87 -1.27 -6.79
CA SER A 79 -2.16 -1.28 -8.06
C SER A 79 -1.28 -0.05 -8.15
N TYR A 80 -0.14 -0.19 -8.80
CA TYR A 80 0.75 0.93 -9.11
C TYR A 80 1.59 0.61 -10.35
N ARG A 81 2.13 1.64 -10.99
CA ARG A 81 3.10 1.53 -12.09
C ARG A 81 4.48 1.92 -11.61
N ILE A 82 5.47 1.17 -12.04
CA ILE A 82 6.87 1.40 -11.73
C ILE A 82 7.57 1.81 -13.02
N TYR A 83 8.19 2.98 -12.99
CA TYR A 83 9.07 3.47 -14.05
C TYR A 83 10.53 3.37 -13.62
N TYR A 84 11.33 2.67 -14.42
CA TYR A 84 12.78 2.57 -14.23
C TYR A 84 13.50 3.49 -15.21
N PHE A 85 14.31 4.40 -14.66
CA PHE A 85 15.15 5.32 -15.41
C PHE A 85 16.61 4.92 -15.26
N TYR A 86 17.28 4.62 -16.38
CA TYR A 86 18.72 4.40 -16.42
C TYR A 86 19.37 5.53 -17.23
N GLY A 87 20.22 6.31 -16.58
CA GLY A 87 20.71 7.58 -17.14
C GLY A 87 19.70 8.73 -16.98
N CYS A 88 20.06 9.93 -17.43
CA CYS A 88 19.34 11.17 -17.10
C CYS A 88 18.00 11.41 -17.84
N ALA A 89 17.43 10.46 -18.61
CA ALA A 89 16.22 10.80 -19.39
C ALA A 89 15.28 9.65 -19.79
N ASP A 90 15.74 8.40 -19.92
CA ASP A 90 14.92 7.38 -20.59
C ASP A 90 14.23 6.41 -19.62
N ILE A 91 12.90 6.35 -19.72
CA ILE A 91 12.10 5.25 -19.14
C ILE A 91 12.39 4.00 -19.96
N THR A 92 12.90 2.98 -19.30
CA THR A 92 13.28 1.71 -19.94
C THR A 92 12.34 0.56 -19.61
N LYS A 93 11.58 0.68 -18.52
CA LYS A 93 10.62 -0.32 -18.09
C LYS A 93 9.43 0.37 -17.44
N ASP A 94 8.25 0.08 -17.98
CA ASP A 94 6.93 0.37 -17.41
C ASP A 94 6.32 -0.96 -17.03
N ALA A 95 6.10 -1.18 -15.74
CA ALA A 95 5.44 -2.38 -15.25
C ALA A 95 4.33 -2.00 -14.29
N GLY A 96 3.12 -2.48 -14.56
CA GLY A 96 2.02 -2.44 -13.61
C GLY A 96 2.15 -3.60 -12.64
N ASP A 97 2.15 -3.31 -11.34
CA ASP A 97 2.21 -4.30 -10.29
C ASP A 97 0.94 -4.25 -9.42
N HIS A 98 0.66 -5.36 -8.75
CA HIS A 98 -0.51 -5.51 -7.90
C HIS A 98 -0.11 -6.24 -6.62
N GLU A 99 -0.41 -5.62 -5.49
CA GLU A 99 -0.12 -6.20 -4.20
C GLU A 99 -1.37 -6.30 -3.33
N THR A 100 -1.38 -7.28 -2.43
CA THR A 100 -2.41 -7.43 -1.41
C THR A 100 -1.77 -7.24 -0.05
N TRP A 101 -2.20 -6.21 0.67
CA TRP A 101 -1.67 -5.87 1.98
C TRP A 101 -2.73 -6.09 3.05
N ASN A 102 -2.32 -6.63 4.18
CA ASN A 102 -3.23 -6.79 5.31
C ASN A 102 -3.38 -5.45 6.05
N PHE A 103 -4.52 -5.23 6.69
CA PHE A 103 -4.70 -4.10 7.59
C PHE A 103 -5.51 -4.45 8.83
N ASP A 104 -5.32 -3.67 9.89
CA ASP A 104 -6.06 -3.68 11.15
C ASP A 104 -6.61 -2.29 11.44
N ILE A 105 -7.84 -2.20 11.95
CA ILE A 105 -8.45 -0.93 12.38
C ILE A 105 -8.45 -0.88 13.92
N ASP A 106 -7.62 -0.01 14.47
CA ASP A 106 -7.60 0.31 15.89
C ASP A 106 -8.55 1.48 16.20
N ILE A 107 -9.76 1.13 16.65
CA ILE A 107 -10.81 2.09 16.99
C ILE A 107 -10.44 2.94 18.20
N LYS A 108 -9.67 2.40 19.15
CA LYS A 108 -9.34 3.12 20.39
C LYS A 108 -8.48 4.36 20.12
N ASN A 109 -7.57 4.26 19.16
CA ASN A 109 -6.68 5.35 18.77
C ASN A 109 -7.08 6.01 17.44
N ASN A 110 -8.16 5.56 16.80
CA ASN A 110 -8.56 5.97 15.45
C ASN A 110 -7.43 5.82 14.42
N THR A 111 -6.76 4.67 14.45
CA THR A 111 -5.65 4.40 13.53
C THR A 111 -5.81 3.12 12.75
N LEU A 112 -5.54 3.18 11.45
CA LEU A 112 -5.37 2.03 10.59
C LEU A 112 -3.90 1.60 10.60
N LEU A 113 -3.66 0.32 10.84
CA LEU A 113 -2.36 -0.33 10.75
C LEU A 113 -2.30 -1.09 9.44
N LEU A 114 -1.48 -0.64 8.51
CA LEU A 114 -1.26 -1.27 7.21
C LEU A 114 0.04 -2.07 7.26
N TYR A 115 -0.04 -3.36 6.95
CA TYR A 115 1.12 -4.25 6.94
C TYR A 115 1.65 -4.39 5.52
N ILE A 116 2.77 -3.71 5.28
CA ILE A 116 3.41 -3.68 3.97
C ILE A 116 4.48 -4.79 3.94
N PRO A 117 4.44 -5.72 2.96
CA PRO A 117 5.46 -6.74 2.81
C PRO A 117 6.83 -6.08 2.64
N GLU A 118 7.84 -6.70 3.24
CA GLU A 118 9.23 -6.32 3.00
C GLU A 118 9.78 -7.15 1.84
N TYR A 119 10.80 -6.63 1.17
CA TYR A 119 11.53 -7.37 0.16
C TYR A 119 12.17 -8.60 0.82
N GLU A 120 11.56 -9.77 0.63
CA GLU A 120 12.25 -11.04 0.87
C GLU A 120 13.24 -11.19 -0.28
N GLN A 121 14.52 -10.92 -0.02
CA GLN A 121 15.59 -11.39 -0.90
C GLN A 121 15.33 -12.88 -1.12
N ARG A 122 14.92 -13.26 -2.34
CA ARG A 122 14.97 -14.65 -2.77
C ARG A 122 16.43 -15.06 -2.58
N SER A 123 16.70 -15.78 -1.50
CA SER A 123 17.97 -16.46 -1.34
C SER A 123 17.97 -17.51 -2.43
N THR A 124 18.54 -17.19 -3.59
CA THR A 124 18.93 -18.18 -4.59
C THR A 124 20.06 -18.98 -3.97
N ALA A 125 19.72 -19.88 -3.06
CA ALA A 125 20.60 -20.83 -2.42
C ALA A 125 20.00 -22.21 -2.63
N ASP A 126 19.93 -22.65 -3.89
CA ASP A 126 19.85 -24.06 -4.25
C ASP A 126 20.32 -24.26 -5.69
N GLU A 127 21.60 -23.98 -5.94
CA GLU A 127 22.34 -24.50 -7.09
C GLU A 127 23.71 -24.96 -6.59
N PHE A 128 23.80 -26.16 -6.00
CA PHE A 128 25.04 -26.93 -5.90
C PHE A 128 24.75 -28.43 -5.88
#